data_AF-A0A842U818-F1
#
_entry.id   AF-A0A842U818-F1
#
_cell.length_a   1.000
_cell.length_b   1.000
_cell.length_c   1.000
_cell.angle_alpha   90.00
_cell.angle_beta   90.00
_cell.angle_gamma   90.00
#
_symmetry.space_group_name_H-M   'P 1'
#
loop_
_entity.id
_entity.type
_entity.pdbx_description
1 polymer ?
#
loop_
_entity_poly.entity_id
_entity_poly.type
_entity_poly.pdbx_seq_one_letter_code
_entity_poly.pdbx_strand_id
1 'polypeptide(L)'
;MKKYRNIPEQEISVAAYYIWKDKNPYEVLCWLLAERQLYIEINFVKPSFLQIAERAEKIFSSEIPYDVLCWEIGLSNLIIQKNTSIDNLNSIFRD
;
A
#
# COMPACT_ATOMS: atom_id res chain seq x y z
N MET A 1 -7.48 -5.86 -10.28
CA MET A 1 -6.39 -6.58 -9.56
C MET A 1 -5.85 -7.85 -10.24
N LYS A 2 -6.56 -8.54 -11.15
CA LYS A 2 -6.08 -9.79 -11.81
C LYS A 2 -4.75 -9.71 -12.59
N LYS A 3 -4.23 -8.50 -12.86
CA LYS A 3 -3.05 -8.21 -13.72
C LYS A 3 -1.69 -8.37 -12.99
N TYR A 4 -1.66 -8.45 -11.66
CA TYR A 4 -0.41 -8.45 -10.87
C TYR A 4 -0.08 -9.79 -10.22
N ARG A 5 -0.63 -10.89 -10.75
CA ARG A 5 -0.67 -12.23 -10.15
C ARG A 5 0.65 -13.02 -10.09
N ASN A 6 1.79 -12.39 -10.34
CA ASN A 6 3.09 -13.08 -10.39
C ASN A 6 4.08 -12.61 -9.32
N ILE A 7 3.59 -12.11 -8.18
CA ILE A 7 4.45 -11.80 -7.03
C ILE A 7 4.42 -13.02 -6.10
N PRO A 8 5.56 -13.70 -5.88
CA PRO A 8 5.65 -14.84 -4.95
C PRO A 8 5.21 -14.44 -3.53
N GLU A 9 4.46 -15.31 -2.85
CA GLU A 9 3.99 -15.07 -1.48
C GLU A 9 5.12 -14.80 -0.49
N GLN A 10 6.30 -15.38 -0.71
CA GLN A 10 7.48 -15.15 0.11
C GLN A 10 8.00 -13.71 -0.04
N GLU A 11 7.96 -13.14 -1.25
CA GLU A 11 8.31 -11.72 -1.46
C GLU A 11 7.34 -10.81 -0.71
N ILE A 12 6.03 -11.12 -0.78
CA ILE A 12 4.99 -10.36 -0.06
C ILE A 12 5.21 -10.47 1.45
N SER A 13 5.49 -11.67 1.95
CA SER A 13 5.73 -11.93 3.38
C SER A 13 6.92 -11.11 3.90
N VAL A 14 8.02 -11.05 3.13
CA VAL A 14 9.20 -10.25 3.49
C VAL A 14 8.87 -8.76 3.47
N ALA A 15 8.15 -8.27 2.47
CA ALA A 15 7.74 -6.87 2.40
C ALA A 15 6.81 -6.48 3.58
N ALA A 16 5.82 -7.34 3.88
CA ALA A 16 4.89 -7.17 4.99
C ALA A 16 5.59 -7.16 6.35
N TYR A 17 6.60 -8.02 6.52
CA TYR A 17 7.41 -8.06 7.74
C TYR A 17 8.08 -6.71 8.04
N TYR A 18 8.65 -6.04 7.03
CA TYR A 18 9.28 -4.75 7.24
C TYR A 18 8.27 -3.66 7.62
N ILE A 19 7.08 -3.67 7.03
CA ILE A 19 5.99 -2.74 7.41
C ILE A 19 5.54 -2.98 8.86
N TRP A 20 5.36 -4.24 9.25
CA TRP A 20 4.99 -4.60 10.62
C TRP A 20 6.08 -4.20 11.63
N LYS A 21 7.35 -4.36 11.26
CA LYS A 21 8.51 -4.03 12.09
C LYS A 21 8.58 -2.55 12.45
N ASP A 22 8.09 -1.67 11.57
CA ASP A 22 8.06 -0.22 11.78
C ASP A 22 7.02 0.19 12.85
N LYS A 23 6.10 -0.71 13.22
CA LYS A 23 5.08 -0.51 14.27
C LYS A 23 4.25 0.77 14.09
N ASN A 24 3.94 1.10 12.84
CA ASN A 24 3.07 2.22 12.54
C ASN A 24 1.70 2.05 13.22
N PRO A 25 1.07 3.15 13.68
CA PRO A 25 -0.31 3.12 14.17
C PRO A 25 -1.28 2.56 13.12
N TYR A 26 -2.40 2.00 13.59
CA TYR A 26 -3.37 1.35 12.72
C TYR A 26 -3.94 2.31 11.66
N GLU A 27 -4.29 3.54 12.06
CA GLU A 27 -4.78 4.61 11.19
C GLU A 27 -3.76 5.00 10.12
N VAL A 28 -2.46 4.95 10.46
CA VAL A 28 -1.37 5.19 9.51
C VAL A 28 -1.31 4.05 8.50
N LEU A 29 -1.46 2.79 8.92
CA LEU A 29 -1.54 1.66 7.97
C LEU A 29 -2.76 1.78 7.05
N CYS A 30 -3.92 2.20 7.56
CA CYS A 30 -5.11 2.46 6.72
C CYS A 30 -4.83 3.53 5.66
N TRP A 31 -4.15 4.61 6.05
CA TRP A 31 -3.72 5.67 5.13
C TRP A 31 -2.76 5.15 4.07
N LEU A 32 -1.71 4.43 4.48
CA LEU A 32 -0.70 3.88 3.59
C LEU A 32 -1.33 2.92 2.57
N LEU A 33 -2.25 2.06 3.01
CA LEU A 33 -2.96 1.14 2.13
C LEU A 33 -3.85 1.89 1.14
N ALA A 34 -4.62 2.88 1.62
CA ALA A 34 -5.50 3.70 0.78
C ALA A 34 -4.73 4.38 -0.35
N GLU A 35 -3.62 5.04 -0.01
CA GLU A 35 -2.78 5.75 -0.95
C GLU A 35 -2.24 4.83 -2.06
N ARG A 36 -1.73 3.65 -1.67
CA ARG A 36 -1.17 2.66 -2.61
C ARG A 36 -2.23 2.03 -3.50
N GLN A 37 -3.37 1.63 -2.92
CA GLN A 37 -4.49 1.07 -3.68
C GLN A 37 -4.98 2.07 -4.72
N LEU A 38 -5.22 3.32 -4.31
CA LEU A 38 -5.67 4.36 -5.24
C LEU A 38 -4.63 4.58 -6.34
N TYR A 39 -3.35 4.73 -5.99
CA TYR A 39 -2.28 4.90 -6.96
C TYR A 39 -2.26 3.79 -8.03
N ILE A 40 -2.43 2.53 -7.62
CA ILE A 40 -2.50 1.39 -8.55
C ILE A 40 -3.80 1.44 -9.38
N GLU A 41 -4.95 1.74 -8.75
CA GLU A 41 -6.27 1.78 -9.39
C GLU A 41 -6.37 2.89 -10.45
N ILE A 42 -5.71 4.03 -10.24
CA ILE A 42 -5.74 5.17 -11.16
C ILE A 42 -4.54 5.21 -12.11
N ASN A 43 -3.97 4.03 -12.43
CA ASN A 43 -2.87 3.83 -13.37
C ASN A 43 -1.58 4.59 -13.01
N PHE A 44 -1.14 4.46 -11.75
CA PHE A 44 0.14 5.00 -11.28
C PHE A 44 0.20 6.54 -11.34
N VAL A 45 -0.96 7.19 -11.22
CA VAL A 45 -1.08 8.65 -11.03
C VAL A 45 -1.25 8.93 -9.54
N LYS A 46 -0.60 9.98 -9.03
CA LYS A 46 -0.69 10.35 -7.62
C LYS A 46 -2.12 10.75 -7.23
N PRO A 47 -2.77 10.07 -6.27
CA PRO A 47 -4.09 10.46 -5.80
C PRO A 47 -4.04 11.76 -4.99
N SER A 48 -5.17 12.48 -4.95
CA SER A 48 -5.29 13.67 -4.11
C SER A 48 -5.45 13.30 -2.63
N PHE A 49 -5.10 14.23 -1.74
CA PHE A 49 -5.28 14.05 -0.29
C PHE A 49 -6.71 13.65 0.08
N LEU A 50 -7.72 14.30 -0.52
CA LEU A 50 -9.12 14.02 -0.25
C LEU A 50 -9.50 12.59 -0.64
N GLN A 51 -9.03 12.12 -1.80
CA GLN A 51 -9.27 10.74 -2.23
C GLN A 51 -8.65 9.73 -1.27
N ILE A 52 -7.42 9.98 -0.80
CA ILE A 52 -6.74 9.11 0.15
C ILE A 52 -7.50 9.10 1.48
N ALA A 53 -7.89 10.27 2.00
CA ALA A 53 -8.61 10.39 3.26
C ALA A 53 -9.94 9.62 3.24
N GLU A 54 -10.76 9.81 2.21
CA GLU A 54 -12.04 9.09 2.06
C GLU A 54 -11.86 7.58 1.95
N ARG A 55 -10.78 7.12 1.31
CA ARG A 55 -10.48 5.68 1.20
C ARG A 55 -9.93 5.13 2.52
N ALA A 56 -9.07 5.87 3.21
CA ALA A 56 -8.49 5.48 4.49
C ALA A 56 -9.59 5.32 5.56
N GLU A 57 -10.56 6.22 5.60
CA GLU A 57 -11.72 6.14 6.50
C GLU A 57 -12.54 4.87 6.26
N LYS A 58 -12.76 4.50 4.99
CA LYS A 58 -13.45 3.25 4.63
C LYS A 58 -12.67 2.01 5.09
N ILE A 59 -11.35 2.01 4.90
CA ILE A 59 -10.48 0.91 5.35
C ILE A 59 -10.49 0.82 6.87
N PHE A 60 -10.36 1.94 7.57
CA PHE A 60 -10.40 1.99 9.03
C PHE A 60 -11.71 1.40 9.57
N SER A 61 -12.84 1.82 9.00
CA SER A 61 -14.18 1.36 9.37
C SER A 61 -14.44 -0.11 9.06
N SER A 62 -13.64 -0.74 8.20
CA SER A 62 -13.74 -2.17 7.89
C SER A 62 -13.02 -3.09 8.88
N GLU A 63 -12.31 -2.53 9.86
CA GLU A 63 -11.65 -3.28 10.95
C GLU A 63 -10.77 -4.45 10.46
N ILE A 64 -10.05 -4.24 9.35
CA ILE A 64 -9.14 -5.23 8.79
C ILE A 64 -8.02 -5.52 9.81
N PRO A 65 -7.67 -6.78 10.08
CA PRO A 65 -6.57 -7.10 10.99
C PRO A 65 -5.23 -6.42 10.62
N TYR A 66 -4.45 -6.04 11.63
CA TYR A 66 -3.20 -5.29 11.46
C TYR A 66 -2.17 -5.99 10.56
N ASP A 67 -2.03 -7.31 10.71
CA ASP A 67 -1.16 -8.16 9.90
C ASP A 67 -1.63 -8.25 8.44
N VAL A 68 -2.94 -8.31 8.22
CA VAL A 68 -3.54 -8.25 6.89
C VAL A 68 -3.31 -6.88 6.24
N LEU A 69 -3.39 -5.77 6.98
CA LEU A 69 -2.99 -4.46 6.47
C LEU A 69 -1.52 -4.45 6.03
N CYS A 70 -0.61 -4.98 6.87
CA CYS A 70 0.80 -5.07 6.53
C CYS A 70 1.03 -5.90 5.25
N TRP A 71 0.30 -7.02 5.10
CA TRP A 71 0.35 -7.87 3.91
C TRP A 71 -0.07 -7.12 2.65
N GLU A 72 -1.24 -6.48 2.68
CA GLU A 72 -1.79 -5.76 1.52
C GLU A 72 -0.93 -4.55 1.12
N ILE A 73 -0.36 -3.84 2.10
CA ILE A 73 0.60 -2.76 1.85
C ILE A 73 1.88 -3.32 1.23
N GLY A 74 2.40 -4.44 1.73
CA GLY A 74 3.59 -5.11 1.20
C GLY A 74 3.41 -5.56 -0.25
N LEU A 75 2.27 -6.20 -0.55
CA LEU A 75 1.89 -6.55 -1.92
C LEU A 75 1.81 -5.31 -2.80
N SER A 76 1.14 -4.25 -2.34
CA SER A 76 0.99 -3.02 -3.11
C SER A 76 2.34 -2.35 -3.40
N ASN A 77 3.26 -2.32 -2.43
CA ASN A 77 4.63 -1.82 -2.62
C ASN A 77 5.35 -2.58 -3.75
N LEU A 78 5.28 -3.91 -3.73
CA LEU A 78 5.93 -4.75 -4.75
C LEU A 78 5.30 -4.54 -6.14
N ILE A 79 3.98 -4.38 -6.22
CA ILE A 79 3.29 -4.02 -7.47
C ILE A 79 3.84 -2.70 -8.00
N ILE A 80 3.93 -1.68 -7.15
CA ILE A 80 4.38 -0.37 -7.57
C ILE A 80 5.84 -0.41 -8.01
N GLN A 81 6.72 -1.06 -7.24
CA GLN A 81 8.14 -1.22 -7.58
C GLN A 81 8.36 -1.93 -8.92
N LYS A 82 7.53 -2.92 -9.27
CA LYS A 82 7.64 -3.61 -10.56
C LYS A 82 7.13 -2.77 -11.75
N ASN A 83 6.38 -1.69 -11.49
CA ASN A 83 5.77 -0.85 -12.53
C ASN A 83 6.31 0.59 -12.55
N THR A 84 7.22 0.94 -11.64
CA THR A 84 7.75 2.29 -11.45
C THR A 84 9.24 2.23 -11.11
N SER A 85 10.05 3.14 -11.64
CA SER A 85 11.46 3.25 -11.23
C SER A 85 11.59 3.70 -9.76
N ILE A 86 12.66 3.28 -9.09
CA ILE A 86 12.93 3.64 -7.68
C ILE A 86 13.00 5.16 -7.48
N ASP A 87 13.58 5.91 -8.44
CA ASP A 87 13.67 7.36 -8.36
C ASP A 87 12.30 8.07 -8.37
N ASN A 88 11.30 7.46 -9.00
CA ASN A 88 9.94 8.00 -9.02
C ASN A 88 9.19 7.71 -7.71
N LEU A 89 9.47 6.59 -7.02
CA LEU A 89 8.77 6.21 -5.79
C LEU A 89 8.91 7.23 -4.67
N ASN A 90 10.14 7.68 -4.41
CA ASN A 90 10.45 8.63 -3.33
C ASN A 90 9.85 10.02 -3.56
N SER A 91 9.50 10.35 -4.81
CA SER A 91 8.81 11.60 -5.15
C SER A 91 7.29 11.53 -4.92
N ILE A 92 6.74 10.31 -4.89
CA ILE A 92 5.30 10.06 -4.88
C ILE A 92 4.82 9.87 -3.45
N PHE A 93 5.48 9.00 -2.69
CA PHE A 93 5.17 8.69 -1.31
C PHE A 93 6.18 9.39 -0.41
N ARG A 94 5.71 10.17 0.57
CA ARG A 94 6.58 10.69 1.63
C ARG A 94 6.58 9.65 2.74
N ASP A 95 7.76 9.11 3.05
CA ASP A 95 8.01 8.42 4.31
C ASP A 95 7.81 9.35 5.51
#